data_AF-A0A0M8N054-F1
#
_entry.id   AF-A0A0M8N054-F1
#
_cell.length_a   1.000
_cell.length_b   1.000
_cell.length_c   1.000
_cell.angle_alpha   90.00
_cell.angle_beta   90.00
_cell.angle_gamma   90.00
#
_symmetry.space_group_name_H-M   'P 1'
#
loop_
_entity.id
_entity.type
_entity.pdbx_description
1 polymer ?
#
loop_
_entity_poly.entity_id
_entity_poly.type
_entity_poly.pdbx_seq_one_letter_code
_entity_poly.pdbx_strand_id
1 'polypeptide(L)'
;MAREEYQVPTVGVSGGAGAGASGAARGNTRDDHARSVMTYICGDCGGNVTLSKDALVACPHCAGRVLYKERTKRMVQFEAR
;
A
#
# COMPACT_ATOMS: atom_id res chain seq x y z
N MET A 1 -10.86 32.36 27.41
CA MET A 1 -11.16 31.43 26.31
C MET A 1 -9.92 30.56 26.08
N ALA A 2 -9.77 29.51 26.88
CA ALA A 2 -8.61 28.63 26.88
C ALA A 2 -8.75 27.60 25.75
N ARG A 3 -7.68 27.39 24.98
CA ARG A 3 -7.66 26.45 23.86
C ARG A 3 -7.46 25.04 24.42
N GLU A 4 -8.39 24.14 24.18
CA GLU A 4 -8.24 22.73 24.53
C GLU A 4 -7.01 22.13 23.85
N GLU A 5 -6.14 21.55 24.68
CA GLU A 5 -4.88 20.92 24.29
C GLU A 5 -5.16 19.46 23.87
N TYR A 6 -4.77 19.11 22.64
CA TYR A 6 -5.01 17.77 22.08
C TYR A 6 -4.01 16.78 22.68
N GLN A 7 -4.51 15.82 23.48
CA GLN A 7 -3.66 14.81 24.12
C GLN A 7 -3.57 13.54 23.25
N VAL A 8 -2.35 13.20 22.84
CA VAL A 8 -2.04 12.02 22.04
C VAL A 8 -2.04 10.78 22.94
N PRO A 9 -2.72 9.67 22.58
CA PRO A 9 -2.76 8.47 23.40
C PRO A 9 -1.35 7.90 23.56
N THR A 10 -0.78 8.05 24.74
CA THR A 10 0.44 7.34 25.11
C THR A 10 0.09 5.88 25.28
N VAL A 11 0.68 5.03 24.45
CA VAL A 11 0.57 3.57 24.55
C VAL A 11 1.04 3.13 25.94
N GLY A 12 0.08 2.91 26.83
CA GLY A 12 0.32 2.54 28.21
C GLY A 12 1.04 1.20 28.32
N VAL A 13 2.28 1.25 28.83
CA VAL A 13 2.90 0.16 29.55
C VAL A 13 2.24 0.10 30.93
N SER A 14 1.47 -0.96 31.21
CA SER A 14 1.67 -1.86 32.36
C SER A 14 0.43 -2.70 32.71
N GLY A 15 0.57 -4.03 32.59
CA GLY A 15 0.14 -4.97 33.63
C GLY A 15 -1.23 -5.65 33.49
N GLY A 16 -1.23 -6.96 33.18
CA GLY A 16 -2.38 -7.85 33.37
C GLY A 16 -2.10 -9.30 32.96
N ALA A 17 -1.99 -10.20 33.93
CA ALA A 17 -1.75 -11.64 33.79
C ALA A 17 -2.99 -12.42 33.29
N GLY A 18 -2.78 -13.57 32.61
CA GLY A 18 -3.88 -14.49 32.31
C GLY A 18 -3.52 -15.61 31.33
N ALA A 19 -3.83 -16.85 31.70
CA ALA A 19 -3.41 -18.10 31.09
C ALA A 19 -4.10 -18.49 29.77
N GLY A 20 -3.41 -19.35 29.00
CA GLY A 20 -4.01 -20.61 28.51
C GLY A 20 -4.47 -20.70 27.05
N ALA A 21 -4.16 -21.87 26.48
CA ALA A 21 -4.82 -22.57 25.36
C ALA A 21 -4.39 -22.28 23.92
N SER A 22 -3.55 -23.20 23.43
CA SER A 22 -3.71 -24.02 22.23
C SER A 22 -4.81 -23.59 21.24
N GLY A 23 -4.41 -23.18 20.04
CA GLY A 23 -5.36 -22.96 18.95
C GLY A 23 -4.65 -22.74 17.63
N ALA A 24 -4.49 -23.82 16.87
CA ALA A 24 -4.33 -23.89 15.42
C ALA A 24 -3.62 -22.71 14.75
N ALA A 25 -2.35 -22.92 14.37
CA ALA A 25 -1.66 -22.14 13.36
C ALA A 25 -2.43 -22.23 12.02
N ARG A 26 -3.46 -21.40 11.88
CA ARG A 26 -4.06 -21.07 10.60
C ARG A 26 -2.99 -20.30 9.85
N GLY A 27 -2.44 -20.93 8.82
CA GLY A 27 -1.49 -20.33 7.90
C GLY A 27 -2.07 -19.02 7.36
N ASN A 28 -1.69 -17.92 7.98
CA ASN A 28 -1.84 -16.61 7.43
C ASN A 28 -0.94 -16.57 6.20
N THR A 29 -1.50 -16.84 5.02
CA THR A 29 -1.01 -16.26 3.77
C THR A 29 -1.27 -14.77 3.86
N ARG A 30 -0.57 -14.09 4.80
CA ARG A 30 -0.25 -12.70 4.62
C ARG A 30 0.53 -12.72 3.34
N ASP A 31 -0.10 -12.25 2.27
CA ASP A 31 0.63 -11.77 1.13
C ASP A 31 1.70 -10.84 1.70
N ASP A 32 2.92 -11.37 1.87
CA ASP A 32 4.14 -10.62 1.78
C ASP A 32 4.05 -9.99 0.40
N HIS A 33 3.39 -8.83 0.30
CA HIS A 33 3.57 -7.89 -0.77
C HIS A 33 5.01 -7.38 -0.64
N ALA A 34 5.97 -8.30 -0.83
CA ALA A 34 7.34 -8.04 -1.14
C ALA A 34 7.28 -6.92 -2.15
N ARG A 35 7.78 -5.75 -1.74
CA ARG A 35 7.60 -4.45 -2.39
C ARG A 35 7.84 -4.58 -3.89
N SER A 36 6.79 -4.95 -4.63
CA SER A 36 6.93 -5.30 -6.02
C SER A 36 7.22 -4.01 -6.73
N VAL A 37 8.31 -3.98 -7.50
CA VAL A 37 8.64 -2.83 -8.35
C VAL A 37 7.39 -2.47 -9.14
N MET A 38 6.85 -1.28 -8.89
CA MET A 38 5.57 -0.84 -9.45
C MET A 38 5.86 -0.28 -10.84
N THR A 39 5.25 -0.88 -11.86
CA THR A 39 5.33 -0.38 -13.23
C THR A 39 4.16 0.56 -13.50
N TYR A 40 4.49 1.69 -14.12
CA TYR A 40 3.55 2.69 -14.59
C TYR A 40 3.59 2.76 -16.11
N ILE A 41 2.53 3.31 -16.71
CA ILE A 41 2.40 3.51 -18.15
C ILE A 41 2.28 5.00 -18.39
N CYS A 42 3.12 5.57 -19.26
CA CYS A 42 3.01 6.99 -19.59
C CYS A 42 1.77 7.27 -20.44
N GLY A 43 1.04 8.35 -20.13
CA GLY A 43 -0.16 8.73 -20.88
C GLY A 43 0.12 9.22 -22.30
N ASP A 44 1.28 9.82 -22.55
CA ASP A 44 1.59 10.42 -23.85
C ASP A 44 2.28 9.43 -24.80
N CYS A 45 3.29 8.69 -24.32
CA CYS A 45 4.08 7.78 -25.16
C CYS A 45 3.73 6.29 -24.98
N GLY A 46 2.87 5.94 -24.02
CA GLY A 46 2.47 4.55 -23.75
C GLY A 46 3.58 3.66 -23.19
N GLY A 47 4.78 4.19 -22.97
CA GLY A 47 5.93 3.41 -22.49
C GLY A 47 5.78 2.99 -21.02
N ASN A 48 6.34 1.83 -20.69
CA ASN A 48 6.45 1.35 -19.32
C ASN A 48 7.55 2.10 -18.58
N VAL A 49 7.23 2.63 -17.39
CA VAL A 49 8.15 3.39 -16.53
C VAL A 49 8.14 2.75 -15.15
N THR A 50 9.31 2.38 -14.65
CA THR A 50 9.48 1.92 -13.26
C THR A 50 9.93 3.09 -12.40
N LEU A 51 9.14 3.42 -11.38
CA LEU A 51 9.46 4.51 -10.45
C LEU A 51 9.52 3.97 -9.03
N SER A 52 10.49 4.46 -8.26
CA SER A 52 10.51 4.29 -6.81
C SER A 52 9.60 5.33 -6.14
N LYS A 53 9.24 5.10 -4.87
CA LYS A 53 8.29 5.94 -4.13
C LYS A 53 8.70 7.41 -4.07
N ASP A 54 9.99 7.68 -4.00
CA ASP A 54 10.55 9.02 -3.78
C ASP A 54 11.17 9.62 -5.06
N ALA A 55 11.01 8.96 -6.21
CA ALA A 55 11.50 9.46 -7.50
C ALA A 55 10.58 10.55 -8.08
N LEU A 56 11.17 11.42 -8.91
CA LEU A 56 10.41 12.44 -9.66
C LEU A 56 9.38 11.77 -10.58
N VAL A 57 8.12 12.22 -10.51
CA VAL A 57 7.03 11.72 -11.35
C VAL A 57 7.14 12.33 -12.75
N ALA A 58 7.95 11.72 -13.60
CA ALA A 58 8.12 12.09 -14.99
C ALA A 58 8.49 10.88 -15.85
N CYS A 59 7.99 10.83 -17.08
CA CYS A 59 8.41 9.83 -18.05
C CYS A 59 9.82 10.17 -18.58
N PRO A 60 10.77 9.21 -18.61
CA PRO A 60 12.14 9.45 -19.07
C PRO A 60 12.25 9.72 -20.59
N HIS A 61 11.24 9.37 -21.39
CA HIS A 61 11.27 9.54 -22.85
C HIS A 61 10.60 10.82 -23.35
N CYS A 62 9.44 11.20 -22.79
CA CYS A 62 8.65 12.34 -23.28
C CYS A 62 8.56 13.50 -22.29
N ALA A 63 9.14 13.38 -21.09
CA ALA A 63 9.01 14.34 -19.98
C ALA A 63 7.57 14.63 -19.51
N GLY A 64 6.58 13.86 -20.00
CA GLY A 64 5.20 13.91 -19.51
C GLY A 64 5.12 13.51 -18.04
N ARG A 65 4.25 14.18 -17.28
CA ARG A 65 4.09 13.98 -15.83
C ARG A 65 2.88 13.13 -15.45
N VAL A 66 2.09 12.71 -16.43
CA VAL A 66 0.91 11.87 -16.24
C VAL A 66 1.30 10.41 -16.50
N LEU A 67 1.22 9.61 -15.44
CA LEU A 67 1.53 8.18 -15.46
C LEU A 67 0.34 7.41 -14.89
N TYR A 68 -0.12 6.39 -15.62
CA TYR A 68 -1.15 5.46 -15.18
C TYR A 68 -0.52 4.26 -14.47
N LYS A 69 -1.22 3.70 -13.49
CA LYS A 69 -0.79 2.46 -12.85
C LYS A 69 -1.13 1.27 -13.74
N GLU A 70 -0.21 0.32 -13.88
CA GLU A 70 -0.48 -0.90 -14.63
C GLU A 70 -1.66 -1.69 -14.03
N ARG A 71 -2.48 -2.30 -14.89
CA ARG A 71 -3.59 -3.18 -14.48
C ARG A 71 -3.05 -4.34 -13.64
N THR A 72 -3.78 -4.72 -12.60
CA THR A 72 -3.42 -5.90 -11.82
C THR A 72 -3.54 -7.18 -12.66
N LYS A 73 -2.61 -8.12 -12.48
CA LYS A 73 -2.66 -9.44 -13.12
C LYS A 73 -3.65 -10.41 -12.45
N ARG A 74 -4.33 -9.95 -11.39
CA ARG A 74 -5.33 -10.74 -10.66
C ARG A 74 -6.61 -10.80 -11.49
N MET A 75 -7.19 -12.00 -11.61
CA MET A 75 -8.49 -12.15 -12.27
C MET A 75 -9.54 -11.32 -11.54
N VAL A 76 -10.34 -10.59 -12.32
CA VAL A 76 -11.47 -9.81 -11.84
C VAL A 76 -12.75 -10.51 -12.26
N GLN A 77 -13.67 -10.72 -11.32
CA GLN A 77 -14.98 -11.30 -11.58
C GLN A 77 -16.01 -10.17 -11.65
N PHE A 78 -16.80 -10.17 -12.72
CA PHE A 78 -17.88 -9.20 -12.93
C PHE A 78 -19.23 -9.92 -12.99
N GLU A 79 -20.29 -9.22 -12.55
CA GLU A 79 -21.68 -9.65 -12.74
C GLU A 79 -22.27 -9.00 -13.99
N ALA A 80 -23.09 -9.74 -14.75
CA ALA A 80 -23.72 -9.26 -15.98
C ALA A 80 -25.07 -8.58 -15.68
N ARG A 81 -25.03 -7.48 -14.92
CA ARG A 81 -26.20 -6.66 -14.62
C ARG A 81 -26.35 -5.52 -15.60
#